data_AF-A0A0F9NKM4-F1
#
_entry.id   AF-A0A0F9NKM4-F1
#
_cell.length_a   1.000
_cell.length_b   1.000
_cell.length_c   1.000
_cell.angle_alpha   90.00
_cell.angle_beta   90.00
_cell.angle_gamma   90.00
#
_symmetry.space_group_name_H-M   'P 1'
#
loop_
_entity.id
_entity.type
_entity.pdbx_description
1 polymer ?
#
loop_
_entity_poly.entity_id
_entity_poly.type
_entity_poly.pdbx_seq_one_letter_code
_entity_poly.pdbx_strand_id
1 'polypeptide(L)'
;MENKIRLSTQINPELLHEEIKALYPGFTGLVIGDGMLTAISDTGISDLADIVEAHDPEGESTREIALRLDREAIEALELTITTEADPMLVLEARIARIEALLQVRLE
;
A
#
# COMPACT_ATOMS: atom_id res chain seq x y z
N MET A 1 -4.68 -20.01 14.01
CA MET A 1 -5.18 -20.74 12.81
C MET A 1 -4.58 -20.11 11.56
N GLU A 2 -4.40 -20.90 10.50
CA GLU A 2 -3.88 -20.43 9.22
C GLU A 2 -4.93 -20.62 8.13
N ASN A 3 -5.27 -19.55 7.42
CA ASN A 3 -6.15 -19.59 6.26
C ASN A 3 -5.33 -19.30 5.01
N LYS A 4 -5.43 -20.20 4.01
CA LYS A 4 -4.61 -20.17 2.81
C LYS A 4 -5.49 -20.05 1.58
N ILE A 5 -5.15 -19.11 0.71
CA ILE A 5 -5.81 -18.95 -0.58
C ILE A 5 -4.76 -18.85 -1.68
N ARG A 6 -5.12 -19.30 -2.88
CA ARG A 6 -4.28 -19.10 -4.06
C ARG A 6 -4.66 -17.76 -4.70
N LEU A 7 -3.65 -16.96 -4.99
CA LEU A 7 -3.82 -15.67 -5.67
C LEU A 7 -3.85 -15.91 -7.19
N SER A 8 -4.89 -15.39 -7.85
CA SER A 8 -5.01 -15.31 -9.31
C SER A 8 -4.20 -14.15 -9.89
N THR A 9 -3.99 -13.10 -9.11
CA THR A 9 -3.43 -11.81 -9.53
C THR A 9 -2.51 -11.25 -8.44
N GLN A 10 -1.81 -10.15 -8.78
CA GLN A 10 -0.95 -9.45 -7.84
C GLN A 10 -1.81 -8.53 -6.95
N ILE A 11 -1.68 -8.68 -5.63
CA ILE A 11 -2.43 -7.89 -4.64
C ILE A 11 -1.45 -7.13 -3.77
N ASN A 12 -1.82 -5.94 -3.30
CA ASN A 12 -1.02 -5.18 -2.35
C ASN A 12 -1.16 -5.78 -0.93
N PRO A 13 -0.12 -6.43 -0.37
CA PRO A 13 -0.18 -7.07 0.94
C PRO A 13 -0.42 -6.10 2.10
N GLU A 14 0.06 -4.86 2.01
CA GLU A 14 -0.03 -3.89 3.11
C GLU A 14 -1.45 -3.40 3.31
N LEU A 15 -2.15 -3.14 2.20
CA LEU A 15 -3.55 -2.76 2.20
C LEU A 15 -4.43 -3.86 2.78
N LEU A 16 -4.25 -5.06 2.25
CA LEU A 16 -4.98 -6.23 2.68
C LEU A 16 -4.71 -6.55 4.16
N HIS A 17 -3.48 -6.35 4.62
CA HIS A 17 -3.12 -6.48 6.02
C HIS A 17 -3.91 -5.51 6.91
N GLU A 18 -3.93 -4.21 6.59
CA GLU A 18 -4.65 -3.23 7.39
C GLU A 18 -6.17 -3.48 7.41
N GLU A 19 -6.75 -3.94 6.30
CA GLU A 19 -8.16 -4.26 6.20
C GLU A 19 -8.54 -5.48 7.04
N ILE A 20 -7.80 -6.59 6.89
CA ILE A 20 -8.04 -7.80 7.69
C ILE A 20 -7.86 -7.50 9.18
N LYS A 21 -6.85 -6.72 9.55
CA LYS A 21 -6.61 -6.31 10.94
C LYS A 21 -7.75 -5.46 11.52
N ALA A 22 -8.39 -4.63 10.71
CA ALA A 22 -9.56 -3.85 11.13
C ALA A 22 -10.80 -4.72 11.35
N LEU A 23 -10.99 -5.76 10.54
CA LEU A 23 -12.14 -6.68 10.61
C LEU A 23 -11.95 -7.80 11.66
N TYR A 24 -10.71 -8.22 11.90
CA TYR A 24 -10.37 -9.38 12.72
C TYR A 24 -9.41 -9.00 13.85
N PRO A 25 -9.91 -8.76 15.08
CA PRO A 25 -9.08 -8.42 16.24
C PRO A 25 -8.05 -9.49 16.63
N GLY A 26 -8.27 -10.75 16.22
CA GLY A 26 -7.36 -11.87 16.43
C GLY A 26 -6.33 -12.05 15.32
N PHE A 27 -6.27 -11.14 14.34
CA PHE A 27 -5.33 -11.22 13.24
C PHE A 27 -3.90 -10.93 13.69
N THR A 28 -2.97 -11.80 13.28
CA THR A 28 -1.55 -11.74 13.67
C THR A 28 -0.66 -11.30 12.52
N GLY A 29 -0.94 -11.72 11.29
CA GLY A 29 -0.08 -11.41 10.16
C GLY A 29 -0.50 -12.03 8.84
N LEU A 30 0.06 -11.47 7.77
CA LEU A 30 -0.14 -11.88 6.38
C LEU A 30 1.21 -12.34 5.81
N VAL A 31 1.23 -13.47 5.12
CA VAL A 31 2.41 -13.96 4.39
C VAL A 31 2.00 -14.26 2.96
N ILE A 32 2.70 -13.65 2.00
CA ILE A 32 2.54 -13.95 0.58
C ILE A 32 3.81 -14.66 0.08
N GLY A 33 3.65 -15.81 -0.55
CA GLY A 33 4.74 -16.56 -1.17
C GLY A 33 4.22 -17.54 -2.22
N ASP A 34 4.94 -17.72 -3.32
CA ASP A 34 4.62 -18.68 -4.39
C ASP A 34 3.17 -18.59 -4.93
N GLY A 35 2.63 -17.36 -5.02
CA GLY A 35 1.24 -17.14 -5.46
C GLY A 35 0.19 -17.61 -4.45
N MET A 36 0.58 -17.80 -3.20
CA MET A 36 -0.29 -18.19 -2.10
C MET A 36 -0.26 -17.11 -1.02
N LEU A 37 -1.45 -16.76 -0.54
CA LEU A 37 -1.63 -15.86 0.58
C LEU A 37 -2.03 -16.66 1.81
N THR A 38 -1.28 -16.50 2.89
CA THR A 38 -1.53 -17.11 4.19
C THR A 38 -1.85 -16.02 5.19
N ALA A 39 -3.07 -16.02 5.71
CA ALA A 39 -3.47 -15.18 6.83
C ALA A 39 -3.38 -15.98 8.13
N ILE A 40 -2.73 -15.39 9.13
CA ILE A 40 -2.54 -15.97 10.46
C ILE A 40 -3.44 -15.22 11.43
N SER A 41 -4.34 -15.94 12.10
CA SER A 41 -5.29 -15.36 13.06
C SER A 41 -5.65 -16.37 14.16
N ASP A 42 -5.86 -15.90 15.37
CA ASP A 42 -6.29 -16.72 16.52
C ASP A 42 -7.73 -17.22 16.37
N THR A 43 -8.60 -16.43 15.70
CA THR A 43 -10.03 -16.71 15.57
C THR A 43 -10.42 -17.34 14.24
N GLY A 44 -9.50 -17.36 13.26
CA GLY A 44 -9.80 -17.72 11.87
C GLY A 44 -10.49 -16.59 11.11
N ILE A 45 -10.36 -16.60 9.78
CA ILE A 45 -10.87 -15.58 8.85
C ILE A 45 -11.69 -16.27 7.76
N SER A 46 -12.98 -16.50 8.01
CA SER A 46 -13.83 -17.34 7.15
C SER A 46 -14.11 -16.76 5.77
N ASP A 47 -14.01 -15.45 5.62
CA ASP A 47 -14.31 -14.64 4.44
C ASP A 47 -13.03 -14.14 3.73
N LEU A 48 -11.87 -14.74 4.04
CA LEU A 48 -10.58 -14.31 3.47
C LEU A 48 -10.58 -14.30 1.93
N ALA A 49 -11.27 -15.26 1.31
CA ALA A 49 -11.41 -15.33 -0.13
C ALA A 49 -12.19 -14.13 -0.70
N ASP A 50 -13.29 -13.76 -0.04
CA ASP A 50 -14.15 -12.64 -0.45
C ASP A 50 -13.42 -11.29 -0.31
N ILE A 51 -12.66 -11.11 0.79
CA ILE A 51 -11.85 -9.91 1.03
C ILE A 51 -10.76 -9.78 -0.05
N VAL A 52 -10.14 -10.90 -0.41
CA VAL A 52 -9.09 -10.92 -1.44
C VAL A 52 -9.66 -10.68 -2.83
N GLU A 53 -10.80 -11.26 -3.17
CA GLU A 53 -11.49 -11.01 -4.43
C GLU A 53 -11.92 -9.53 -4.57
N ALA A 54 -12.34 -8.89 -3.47
CA ALA A 54 -12.61 -7.46 -3.45
C ALA A 54 -11.35 -6.57 -3.66
N HIS A 55 -10.15 -7.13 -3.52
CA HIS A 55 -8.86 -6.48 -3.79
C HIS A 55 -8.21 -6.96 -5.12
N ASP A 56 -8.91 -7.77 -5.92
CA ASP A 56 -8.44 -8.23 -7.23
C ASP A 56 -8.58 -7.09 -8.29
N PRO A 57 -7.52 -6.70 -9.04
CA PRO A 57 -7.36 -5.36 -9.62
C PRO A 57 -8.02 -5.09 -10.97
N GLU A 58 -9.02 -5.86 -11.44
CA GLU A 58 -9.84 -5.35 -12.56
C GLU A 58 -10.64 -4.10 -12.17
N GLY A 59 -10.70 -3.77 -10.87
CA GLY A 59 -11.16 -2.50 -10.34
C GLY A 59 -10.18 -1.89 -9.33
N GLU A 60 -9.01 -1.42 -9.77
CA GLU A 60 -8.10 -0.62 -8.94
C GLU A 60 -8.89 0.56 -8.32
N SER A 61 -9.04 0.55 -6.99
CA SER A 61 -9.74 1.57 -6.24
C SER A 61 -8.87 2.83 -6.11
N THR A 62 -9.49 4.00 -5.97
CA THR A 62 -8.78 5.29 -5.80
C THR A 62 -7.80 5.27 -4.61
N ARG A 63 -8.07 4.44 -3.59
CA ARG A 63 -7.21 4.27 -2.42
C ARG A 63 -5.96 3.46 -2.72
N GLU A 64 -6.06 2.45 -3.59
CA GLU A 64 -4.91 1.67 -4.08
C GLU A 64 -3.99 2.52 -4.95
N ILE A 65 -4.58 3.32 -5.84
CA ILE A 65 -3.83 4.31 -6.65
C ILE A 65 -3.09 5.29 -5.74
N ALA A 66 -3.76 5.81 -4.69
CA ALA A 66 -3.15 6.75 -3.76
C ALA A 66 -1.98 6.14 -2.96
N LEU A 67 -2.14 4.91 -2.45
CA LEU A 67 -1.07 4.25 -1.69
C LEU A 67 0.11 3.83 -2.55
N ARG A 68 -0.15 3.41 -3.80
CA ARG A 68 0.90 3.15 -4.77
C ARG A 68 1.67 4.42 -5.11
N LEU A 69 0.97 5.52 -5.37
CA LEU A 69 1.59 6.83 -5.62
C LEU A 69 2.39 7.33 -4.41
N ASP A 70 1.90 7.13 -3.18
CA ASP A 70 2.62 7.52 -1.96
C ASP A 70 3.91 6.69 -1.78
N ARG A 71 3.86 5.37 -2.05
CA ARG A 71 5.05 4.51 -1.98
C ARG A 71 6.06 4.85 -3.07
N GLU A 72 5.61 5.03 -4.31
CA GLU A 72 6.46 5.46 -5.43
C GLU A 72 7.07 6.84 -5.15
N ALA A 73 6.32 7.75 -4.52
CA ALA A 73 6.83 9.06 -4.11
C ALA A 73 7.88 8.96 -2.99
N ILE A 74 7.69 8.08 -2.00
CA ILE A 74 8.67 7.84 -0.92
C ILE A 74 9.94 7.21 -1.49
N GLU A 75 9.83 6.18 -2.34
CA GLU A 75 11.00 5.55 -2.97
C GLU A 75 11.75 6.53 -3.88
N ALA A 76 11.04 7.38 -4.63
CA ALA A 76 11.66 8.45 -5.41
C ALA A 76 12.33 9.51 -4.52
N LEU A 77 11.75 9.83 -3.37
CA LEU A 77 12.34 10.76 -2.39
C LEU A 77 13.60 10.16 -1.75
N GLU A 78 13.57 8.88 -1.37
CA GLU A 78 14.72 8.17 -0.79
C GLU A 78 15.85 8.02 -1.80
N LEU A 79 15.53 7.75 -3.07
CA LEU A 79 16.50 7.71 -4.16
C LEU A 79 17.11 9.11 -4.37
N THR A 80 16.30 10.17 -4.43
CA THR A 80 16.79 11.55 -4.61
C THR A 80 17.71 11.99 -3.46
N ILE A 81 17.37 11.64 -2.21
CA ILE A 81 18.19 11.95 -1.03
C ILE A 81 19.51 11.17 -1.04
N THR A 82 19.54 9.96 -1.60
CA THR A 82 20.73 9.12 -1.62
C THR A 82 21.62 9.35 -2.86
N THR A 83 21.08 9.87 -3.97
CA THR A 83 21.83 10.08 -5.22
C THR A 83 22.23 11.53 -5.51
N GLU A 84 21.61 12.54 -4.90
CA GLU A 84 21.94 13.94 -5.18
C GLU A 84 22.61 14.65 -3.98
N ALA A 85 23.86 15.05 -4.23
CA ALA A 85 24.64 15.88 -3.33
C ALA A 85 23.96 17.24 -3.12
N ASP A 86 23.94 17.66 -1.85
CA ASP A 86 23.41 18.93 -1.31
C ASP A 86 21.92 18.94 -0.90
N PRO A 87 21.62 18.69 0.39
CA PRO A 87 20.27 18.72 0.98
C PRO A 87 19.52 20.05 0.76
N MET A 88 20.22 21.15 0.50
CA MET A 88 19.60 22.46 0.28
C MET A 88 18.83 22.51 -1.04
N LEU A 89 19.37 21.92 -2.11
CA LEU A 89 18.73 21.87 -3.43
C LEU A 89 17.43 21.04 -3.39
N VAL A 90 17.43 19.95 -2.62
CA VAL A 90 16.25 19.11 -2.41
C VAL A 90 15.15 19.87 -1.67
N LEU A 91 15.51 20.64 -0.65
CA LEU A 91 14.57 21.48 0.10
C LEU A 91 13.95 22.56 -0.78
N GLU A 92 14.74 23.26 -1.59
CA GLU A 92 14.27 24.29 -2.52
C GLU A 92 13.30 23.73 -3.58
N ALA A 93 13.63 22.60 -4.20
CA ALA A 93 12.76 21.94 -5.17
C ALA A 93 11.42 21.49 -4.56
N ARG A 94 11.44 21.05 -3.29
CA ARG A 94 10.23 20.64 -2.56
C ARG A 94 9.32 21.82 -2.22
N ILE A 95 9.90 22.95 -1.79
CA ILE A 95 9.13 24.18 -1.52
C ILE A 95 8.41 24.64 -2.78
N ALA A 96 9.12 24.73 -3.91
CA ALA A 96 8.52 25.15 -5.18
C ALA A 96 7.37 24.23 -5.64
N ARG A 97 7.48 22.92 -5.42
CA ARG A 97 6.43 21.96 -5.78
C ARG A 97 5.19 22.07 -4.89
N ILE A 98 5.37 22.34 -3.59
CA ILE A 98 4.27 22.61 -2.66
C ILE A 98 3.57 23.92 -3.02
N GLU A 99 4.32 24.98 -3.34
CA GLU A 99 3.76 26.27 -3.78
C GLU A 99 2.92 26.12 -5.05
N ALA A 100 3.38 25.34 -6.03
CA ALA A 100 2.63 25.05 -7.25
C ALA A 100 1.30 24.30 -6.96
N LEU A 101 1.32 23.32 -6.05
CA LEU A 101 0.11 22.59 -5.64
C LEU A 101 -0.90 23.48 -4.91
N LEU A 102 -0.42 24.47 -4.15
CA LEU A 102 -1.27 25.42 -3.43
C LEU A 102 -1.86 26.48 -4.37
N GLN A 103 -1.13 26.93 -5.39
CA GLN A 103 -1.65 27.88 -6.39
C GLN A 103 -2.79 27.27 -7.23
N VAL A 104 -2.72 25.99 -7.57
CA VAL A 104 -3.78 25.28 -8.33
C VAL A 104 -5.11 25.20 -7.55
N ARG A 105 -5.12 25.43 -6.23
CA ARG A 105 -6.35 25.44 -5.40
C ARG A 105 -6.98 26.81 -5.20
N LEU A 106 -6.35 27.88 -5.71
CA LEU A 106 -6.83 29.26 -5.56
C LEU A 106 -7.38 29.86 -6.87
N GLU A 107 -7.35 29.11 -7.97
CA GLU A 107 -8.04 29.40 -9.24
C GLU A 107 -9.32 28.55 -9.37
#